data_AF-A0AAD4PRE1-F1
#
_entry.id   AF-A0AAD4PRE1-F1
#
_cell.length_a   1.000
_cell.length_b   1.000
_cell.length_c   1.000
_cell.angle_alpha   90.00
_cell.angle_beta   90.00
_cell.angle_gamma   90.00
#
_symmetry.space_group_name_H-M   'P 1'
#
loop_
_entity.id
_entity.type
_entity.pdbx_description
1 polymer ?
#
loop_
_entity_poly.entity_id
_entity_poly.type
_entity_poly.pdbx_seq_one_letter_code
_entity_poly.pdbx_strand_id
1 'polypeptide(L)'
;MARKRKIPVRKHHGVRDPLQQIEQREKKLANVTNNPPTQKDDQRGSYSFQQFKKLADTAKAGKKLKLGAVGKEDLPKASAGKHPKKAQPNSANNNNNNRHANIKQLADESDVDYLRRVNRMTSASVREAQYEAKYGVNVIRNPQTGEITIQKRPKNEIDELLKQKQKERSLAKSGCKKQQKKTANLMDAKTSKELIKRAYKEADEDEDEDDETASPAEYKRDVFKFGEIVHAPPTLKTLPRKANKNETVPRPGSKSNLLLKSLMEKPASSAVASQSAASSLPAKTKKLQHTTPTKQQLKGKRKDLPAATRNMLEGERSKMIDLYRQLKKEHNNNNQATTTAIRR
;
A
#
# COMPACT_ATOMS: atom_id res chain seq x y z
N MET A 1 -47.00 -25.27 -25.79
CA MET A 1 -45.54 -25.46 -25.86
C MET A 1 -44.83 -24.10 -25.76
N ALA A 2 -44.12 -23.83 -24.66
CA ALA A 2 -43.41 -22.57 -24.48
C ALA A 2 -42.22 -22.49 -25.43
N ARG A 3 -42.24 -21.52 -26.36
CA ARG A 3 -41.13 -21.29 -27.30
C ARG A 3 -39.88 -20.92 -26.49
N LYS A 4 -38.80 -21.69 -26.64
CA LYS A 4 -37.50 -21.44 -25.99
C LYS A 4 -36.99 -20.05 -26.39
N ARG A 5 -36.74 -19.18 -25.41
CA ARG A 5 -36.14 -17.85 -25.63
C ARG A 5 -34.69 -18.02 -26.09
N LYS A 6 -34.28 -17.34 -27.17
CA LYS A 6 -32.89 -17.34 -27.65
C LYS A 6 -31.99 -16.69 -26.59
N ILE A 7 -30.90 -17.37 -26.23
CA ILE A 7 -29.87 -16.84 -25.33
C ILE A 7 -29.12 -15.73 -26.09
N PRO A 8 -29.00 -14.51 -25.53
CA PRO A 8 -28.27 -13.43 -26.18
C PRO A 8 -26.79 -13.79 -26.31
N VAL A 9 -26.24 -13.65 -27.52
CA VAL A 9 -24.82 -13.92 -27.81
C VAL A 9 -23.96 -12.87 -27.11
N ARG A 10 -22.85 -13.33 -26.51
CA ARG A 10 -21.86 -12.47 -25.86
C ARG A 10 -21.28 -11.48 -26.87
N LYS A 11 -21.41 -10.19 -26.60
CA LYS A 11 -20.82 -9.13 -27.45
C LYS A 11 -19.30 -9.20 -27.36
N HIS A 12 -18.61 -9.08 -28.49
CA HIS A 12 -17.15 -8.90 -28.51
C HIS A 12 -16.82 -7.49 -28.03
N HIS A 13 -16.01 -7.39 -26.97
CA HIS A 13 -15.45 -6.12 -26.52
C HIS A 13 -14.19 -5.83 -27.34
N GLY A 14 -14.26 -4.87 -28.25
CA GLY A 14 -13.15 -4.49 -29.13
C GLY A 14 -13.64 -3.94 -30.47
N VAL A 15 -12.72 -3.38 -31.23
CA VAL A 15 -13.00 -2.96 -32.60
C VAL A 15 -13.18 -4.20 -33.47
N ARG A 16 -14.31 -4.29 -34.18
CA ARG A 16 -14.67 -5.44 -35.02
C ARG A 16 -13.87 -5.46 -36.33
N ASP A 17 -13.47 -4.29 -36.81
CA ASP A 17 -12.75 -4.14 -38.07
C ASP A 17 -11.26 -4.43 -37.90
N PRO A 18 -10.69 -5.35 -38.70
CA PRO A 18 -9.29 -5.79 -38.53
C PRO A 18 -8.29 -4.67 -38.81
N LEU A 19 -8.56 -3.79 -39.78
CA LEU A 19 -7.68 -2.68 -40.14
C LEU A 19 -7.56 -1.65 -39.01
N GLN A 20 -8.68 -1.28 -38.39
CA GLN A 20 -8.68 -0.38 -37.25
C GLN A 20 -8.01 -1.01 -36.02
N GLN A 21 -8.13 -2.33 -35.84
CA GLN A 21 -7.42 -3.04 -34.77
C GLN A 21 -5.90 -3.00 -34.96
N ILE A 22 -5.42 -3.16 -36.20
CA ILE A 22 -4.01 -3.04 -36.56
C ILE A 22 -3.53 -1.61 -36.32
N GLU A 23 -4.26 -0.60 -36.80
CA GLU A 23 -3.91 0.81 -36.61
C GLU A 23 -3.83 1.19 -35.12
N GLN A 24 -4.76 0.72 -34.29
CA GLN A 24 -4.70 0.93 -32.84
C GLN A 24 -3.51 0.23 -32.19
N ARG A 25 -3.16 -0.97 -32.67
CA ARG A 25 -1.98 -1.72 -32.20
C ARG A 25 -0.70 -0.96 -32.57
N GLU A 26 -0.59 -0.49 -33.81
CA GLU A 26 0.55 0.27 -34.31
C GLU A 26 0.70 1.62 -33.58
N LYS A 27 -0.39 2.36 -33.37
CA LYS A 27 -0.38 3.61 -32.57
C LYS A 27 0.12 3.40 -31.15
N LYS A 28 -0.22 2.27 -30.51
CA LYS A 28 0.27 1.93 -29.16
C LYS A 28 1.75 1.54 -29.19
N LEU A 29 2.17 0.78 -30.19
CA LEU A 29 3.55 0.32 -30.32
C LEU A 29 4.51 1.43 -30.75
N ALA A 30 4.04 2.46 -31.46
CA ALA A 30 4.86 3.56 -31.97
C ALA A 30 5.71 4.26 -30.90
N ASN A 31 5.27 4.29 -29.64
CA ASN A 31 5.99 4.91 -28.53
C ASN A 31 6.81 3.90 -27.68
N VAL A 32 6.68 2.60 -27.93
CA VAL A 32 7.32 1.52 -27.16
C VAL A 32 8.53 0.95 -27.89
N THR A 33 8.50 0.94 -29.22
CA THR A 33 9.62 0.48 -30.04
C THR A 33 10.79 1.46 -29.93
N ASN A 34 12.01 0.95 -29.86
CA ASN A 34 13.25 1.74 -29.86
C ASN A 34 13.56 2.31 -31.26
N ASN A 35 12.59 3.03 -31.83
CA ASN A 35 12.75 3.73 -33.09
C ASN A 35 13.55 5.01 -32.82
N PRO A 36 14.47 5.39 -33.72
CA PRO A 36 15.17 6.66 -33.59
C PRO A 36 14.16 7.82 -33.56
N PRO A 37 14.44 8.90 -32.83
CA PRO A 37 13.58 10.08 -32.83
C PRO A 37 13.43 10.63 -34.26
N THR A 38 12.20 10.98 -34.62
CA THR A 38 11.84 11.49 -35.95
C THR A 38 12.50 12.84 -36.29
N GLN A 39 12.82 13.63 -35.27
CA GLN A 39 13.49 14.93 -35.38
C GLN A 39 14.66 14.94 -34.40
N LYS A 40 15.84 15.34 -34.88
CA LYS A 40 17.10 15.29 -34.11
C LYS A 40 17.19 16.41 -33.07
N ASP A 41 16.59 17.56 -33.35
CA ASP A 41 16.76 18.78 -32.55
C ASP A 41 15.54 19.10 -31.67
N ASP A 42 14.42 18.41 -31.87
CA ASP A 42 13.22 18.61 -31.08
C ASP A 42 13.26 17.77 -29.80
N GLN A 43 13.53 18.44 -28.68
CA GLN A 43 13.38 17.83 -27.37
C GLN A 43 11.87 17.65 -27.07
N ARG A 44 11.39 16.41 -27.16
CA ARG A 44 10.01 16.09 -26.76
C ARG A 44 9.80 16.50 -25.30
N GLY A 45 8.85 17.40 -25.05
CA GLY A 45 8.43 17.74 -23.70
C GLY A 45 7.97 16.50 -22.92
N SER A 46 8.16 16.50 -21.60
CA SER A 46 7.82 15.37 -20.73
C SER A 46 6.35 14.95 -20.89
N TYR A 47 6.06 13.68 -20.58
CA TYR A 47 4.69 13.15 -20.66
C TYR A 47 3.70 13.94 -19.80
N SER A 48 4.11 14.33 -18.58
CA SER A 48 3.30 15.16 -17.68
C SER A 48 3.01 16.54 -18.27
N PHE A 49 3.99 17.18 -18.91
CA PHE A 49 3.80 18.47 -19.57
C PHE A 49 2.81 18.36 -20.74
N GLN A 50 2.88 17.28 -21.53
CA GLN A 50 1.92 17.03 -22.61
C GLN A 50 0.50 16.80 -22.07
N GLN A 51 0.36 16.10 -20.94
CA GLN A 51 -0.94 15.94 -20.26
C GLN A 51 -1.48 17.28 -19.78
N PHE A 52 -0.65 18.09 -19.13
CA PHE A 52 -1.03 19.43 -18.69
C PHE A 52 -1.46 20.32 -19.86
N LYS A 53 -0.71 20.33 -20.97
CA LYS A 53 -1.07 21.08 -22.18
C LYS A 53 -2.42 20.62 -22.74
N LYS A 54 -2.68 19.30 -22.81
CA LYS A 54 -3.99 18.76 -23.21
C LYS A 54 -5.10 19.23 -22.29
N LEU A 55 -4.89 19.21 -20.96
CA LEU A 55 -5.87 19.70 -19.99
C LEU A 55 -6.14 21.19 -20.19
N ALA A 56 -5.10 22.01 -20.33
CA ALA A 56 -5.21 23.44 -20.59
C ALA A 56 -5.96 23.73 -21.90
N ASP A 57 -5.65 23.01 -22.97
CA ASP A 57 -6.32 23.17 -24.28
C ASP A 57 -7.78 22.72 -24.21
N THR A 58 -8.09 21.63 -23.48
CA THR A 58 -9.49 21.20 -23.28
C THR A 58 -10.30 22.18 -22.44
N ALA A 59 -9.68 22.79 -21.42
CA ALA A 59 -10.29 23.82 -20.59
C ALA A 59 -10.56 25.10 -21.41
N LYS A 60 -9.57 25.54 -22.22
CA LYS A 60 -9.73 26.66 -23.16
C LYS A 60 -10.81 26.40 -24.21
N ALA A 61 -10.93 25.15 -24.68
CA ALA A 61 -11.99 24.73 -25.59
C ALA A 61 -13.39 24.61 -24.94
N GLY A 62 -13.52 24.98 -23.65
CA GLY A 62 -14.79 24.96 -22.93
C GLY A 62 -15.33 23.55 -22.62
N LYS A 63 -14.55 22.50 -22.88
CA LYS A 63 -14.92 21.14 -22.52
C LYS A 63 -14.73 20.97 -21.03
N LYS A 64 -15.80 21.19 -20.27
CA LYS A 64 -15.86 20.85 -18.85
C LYS A 64 -15.59 19.35 -18.73
N LEU A 65 -14.40 19.00 -18.22
CA LEU A 65 -14.13 17.63 -17.82
C LEU A 65 -15.23 17.26 -16.83
N LYS A 66 -16.03 16.26 -17.19
CA LYS A 66 -16.91 15.61 -16.23
C LYS A 66 -15.96 14.91 -15.27
N LEU A 67 -15.51 15.60 -14.23
CA LEU A 67 -15.11 14.91 -13.02
C LEU A 67 -16.30 13.99 -12.73
N GLY A 68 -16.07 12.68 -12.80
CA GLY A 68 -17.01 11.74 -12.22
C GLY A 68 -17.33 12.26 -10.83
N ALA A 69 -18.60 12.23 -10.43
CA ALA A 69 -19.00 12.67 -9.11
C ALA A 69 -18.45 11.69 -8.08
N VAL A 70 -17.14 11.71 -7.85
CA VAL A 70 -16.49 11.11 -6.69
C VAL A 70 -16.82 12.07 -5.55
N GLY A 71 -17.54 11.56 -4.55
CA GLY A 71 -17.87 12.31 -3.33
C GLY A 71 -19.19 13.09 -3.31
N LYS A 72 -20.07 13.03 -4.32
CA LYS A 72 -21.44 13.60 -4.17
C LYS A 72 -22.40 12.72 -3.36
N GLU A 73 -21.95 11.55 -2.93
CA GLU A 73 -22.68 10.68 -2.00
C GLU A 73 -22.66 11.28 -0.57
N ASP A 74 -21.66 12.12 -0.24
CA ASP A 74 -21.43 12.68 1.11
C ASP A 74 -21.72 14.18 1.26
N LEU A 75 -22.12 14.88 0.21
CA LEU A 75 -22.69 16.22 0.39
C LEU A 75 -24.16 16.08 0.81
N PRO A 76 -24.57 16.59 2.00
CA PRO A 76 -25.98 16.64 2.34
C PRO A 76 -26.70 17.48 1.28
N LYS A 77 -27.66 16.84 0.61
CA LYS A 77 -28.53 17.47 -0.38
C LYS A 77 -29.24 18.65 0.30
N ALA A 78 -28.75 19.87 0.06
CA ALA A 78 -29.38 21.09 0.53
C ALA A 78 -30.83 21.09 0.04
N SER A 79 -31.75 20.95 1.00
CA SER A 79 -33.18 20.83 0.77
C SER A 79 -33.75 22.18 0.32
N ALA A 80 -33.68 22.47 -0.96
CA ALA A 80 -34.57 23.45 -1.57
C ALA A 80 -35.84 22.73 -2.07
N GLY A 81 -36.87 22.71 -1.22
CA GLY A 81 -38.26 22.64 -1.65
C GLY A 81 -38.95 21.27 -1.67
N LYS A 82 -39.94 21.15 -0.78
CA LYS A 82 -41.25 20.48 -0.94
C LYS A 82 -41.39 18.95 -0.71
N HIS A 83 -41.83 18.63 0.52
CA HIS A 83 -42.73 17.53 0.96
C HIS A 83 -42.20 16.08 0.98
N PRO A 84 -42.87 15.14 1.70
CA PRO A 84 -42.76 14.98 3.16
C PRO A 84 -42.38 13.55 3.59
N LYS A 85 -41.89 13.44 4.83
CA LYS A 85 -41.90 12.29 5.75
C LYS A 85 -42.16 10.89 5.14
N LYS A 86 -41.10 10.12 4.97
CA LYS A 86 -41.08 8.70 5.40
C LYS A 86 -39.93 8.52 6.37
N ALA A 87 -40.29 8.49 7.65
CA ALA A 87 -39.43 7.99 8.70
C ALA A 87 -39.06 6.54 8.36
N GLN A 88 -37.77 6.29 8.13
CA GLN A 88 -37.21 4.96 8.28
C GLN A 88 -36.91 4.80 9.78
N PRO A 89 -37.58 3.86 10.48
CA PRO A 89 -37.13 3.46 11.80
C PRO A 89 -35.88 2.59 11.63
N ASN A 90 -34.88 2.77 12.50
CA ASN A 90 -33.64 1.99 12.63
C ASN A 90 -32.32 2.69 12.22
N SER A 91 -32.19 3.99 12.47
CA SER A 91 -30.86 4.59 12.70
C SER A 91 -30.81 5.32 14.04
N ALA A 92 -31.09 4.58 15.11
CA ALA A 92 -31.03 5.09 16.48
C ALA A 92 -29.63 5.01 17.12
N ASN A 93 -28.63 4.45 16.42
CA ASN A 93 -27.30 4.22 17.00
C ASN A 93 -26.16 5.13 16.47
N ASN A 94 -26.44 6.08 15.58
CA ASN A 94 -25.44 7.06 15.12
C ASN A 94 -25.54 8.44 15.79
N ASN A 95 -26.27 8.54 16.91
CA ASN A 95 -26.38 9.78 17.67
C ASN A 95 -25.10 10.17 18.44
N ASN A 96 -24.10 9.27 18.53
CA ASN A 96 -22.85 9.56 19.25
C ASN A 96 -21.78 10.22 18.37
N ASN A 97 -21.85 10.13 17.04
CA ASN A 97 -20.84 10.74 16.17
C ASN A 97 -21.03 12.26 16.00
N ASN A 98 -22.19 12.79 16.38
CA ASN A 98 -22.49 14.23 16.32
C ASN A 98 -22.37 14.95 17.68
N ARG A 99 -21.65 14.37 18.67
CA ARG A 99 -21.47 15.00 20.00
C ARG A 99 -20.75 16.36 19.96
N HIS A 100 -20.02 16.66 18.89
CA HIS A 100 -19.28 17.91 18.71
C HIS A 100 -19.77 18.77 17.53
N ALA A 101 -20.79 18.33 16.79
CA ALA A 101 -21.29 19.04 15.62
C ALA A 101 -21.94 20.40 15.96
N ASN A 102 -22.27 20.64 17.23
CA ASN A 102 -22.97 21.83 17.70
C ASN A 102 -22.19 22.61 18.78
N ILE A 103 -20.85 22.60 18.78
CA ILE A 103 -20.09 23.46 19.70
C ILE A 103 -20.21 24.91 19.19
N LYS A 104 -21.11 25.68 19.82
CA LYS A 104 -21.28 27.11 19.55
C LYS A 104 -20.54 27.91 20.63
N GLN A 105 -19.96 29.03 20.22
CA GLN A 105 -19.43 30.03 21.16
C GLN A 105 -20.55 30.50 22.09
N LEU A 106 -20.26 30.57 23.40
CA LEU A 106 -21.20 31.11 24.39
C LEU A 106 -21.24 32.64 24.27
N ALA A 107 -22.34 33.26 24.71
CA ALA A 107 -22.54 34.71 24.60
C ALA A 107 -21.43 35.54 25.31
N ASP A 108 -20.88 35.01 26.42
CA ASP A 108 -19.88 35.68 27.25
C ASP A 108 -18.46 35.12 27.11
N GLU A 109 -18.21 34.29 26.10
CA GLU A 109 -16.93 33.60 25.93
C GLU A 109 -16.03 34.34 24.93
N SER A 110 -14.79 34.62 25.35
CA SER A 110 -13.77 35.16 24.45
C SER A 110 -13.41 34.15 23.36
N ASP A 111 -13.03 34.61 22.16
CA ASP A 111 -12.62 33.72 21.06
C ASP A 111 -11.51 32.75 21.46
N VAL A 112 -10.57 33.21 22.31
CA VAL A 112 -9.47 32.39 22.81
C VAL A 112 -9.97 31.29 23.73
N ASP A 113 -10.91 31.61 24.63
CA ASP A 113 -11.49 30.63 25.55
C ASP A 113 -12.37 29.63 24.78
N TYR A 114 -13.09 30.09 23.77
CA TYR A 114 -13.84 29.23 22.85
C TYR A 114 -12.92 28.22 22.17
N LEU A 115 -11.82 28.67 21.56
CA LEU A 115 -10.85 27.77 20.92
C LEU A 115 -10.22 26.79 21.91
N ARG A 116 -9.89 27.23 23.13
CA ARG A 116 -9.38 26.35 24.19
C ARG A 116 -10.42 25.30 24.60
N ARG A 117 -11.68 25.68 24.72
CA ARG A 117 -12.80 24.79 25.04
C ARG A 117 -13.04 23.77 23.93
N VAL A 118 -13.06 24.22 22.67
CA VAL A 118 -13.14 23.34 21.49
C VAL A 118 -12.00 22.33 21.49
N ASN A 119 -10.75 22.78 21.65
CA ASN A 119 -9.59 21.89 21.70
C ASN A 119 -9.66 20.88 22.86
N ARG A 120 -10.16 21.29 24.03
CA ARG A 120 -10.39 20.39 25.17
C ARG A 120 -11.47 19.35 24.87
N MET A 121 -12.57 19.74 24.24
CA MET A 121 -13.65 18.81 23.85
C MET A 121 -13.18 17.83 22.77
N THR A 122 -12.50 18.31 21.73
CA THR A 122 -11.95 17.48 20.66
C THR A 122 -10.93 16.48 21.19
N SER A 123 -9.99 16.93 22.03
CA SER A 123 -8.98 16.04 22.62
C SER A 123 -9.57 15.02 23.62
N ALA A 124 -10.66 15.35 24.31
CA ALA A 124 -11.41 14.37 25.11
C ALA A 124 -12.09 13.33 24.21
N SER A 125 -12.73 13.77 23.13
CA SER A 125 -13.37 12.91 22.13
C SER A 125 -12.39 11.92 21.49
N VAL A 126 -11.23 12.41 21.05
CA VAL A 126 -10.18 11.58 20.46
C VAL A 126 -9.69 10.52 21.44
N ARG A 127 -9.47 10.90 22.70
CA ARG A 127 -9.06 9.94 23.75
C ARG A 127 -10.13 8.89 24.04
N GLU A 128 -11.40 9.28 24.04
CA GLU A 128 -12.52 8.35 24.16
C GLU A 128 -12.58 7.39 22.99
N ALA A 129 -12.52 7.88 21.75
CA ALA A 129 -12.51 7.04 20.55
C ALA A 129 -11.33 6.06 20.54
N GLN A 130 -10.13 6.50 20.95
CA GLN A 130 -8.97 5.64 21.11
C GLN A 130 -9.19 4.56 22.18
N TYR A 131 -9.83 4.90 23.30
CA TYR A 131 -10.18 3.95 24.35
C TYR A 131 -11.21 2.92 23.84
N GLU A 132 -12.26 3.39 23.17
CA GLU A 132 -13.29 2.56 22.55
C GLU A 132 -12.69 1.56 21.55
N ALA A 133 -11.81 2.02 20.67
CA ALA A 133 -11.11 1.17 19.70
C ALA A 133 -10.17 0.17 20.38
N LYS A 134 -9.40 0.61 21.38
CA LYS A 134 -8.43 -0.24 22.08
C LYS A 134 -9.11 -1.39 22.83
N TYR A 135 -10.24 -1.12 23.46
CA TYR A 135 -10.94 -2.10 24.31
C TYR A 135 -12.18 -2.71 23.66
N GLY A 136 -12.58 -2.27 22.47
CA GLY A 136 -13.79 -2.73 21.79
C GLY A 136 -15.05 -2.44 22.61
N VAL A 137 -15.12 -1.27 23.23
CA VAL A 137 -16.25 -0.82 24.06
C VAL A 137 -16.80 0.50 23.51
N ASN A 138 -18.04 0.83 23.84
CA ASN A 138 -18.68 2.10 23.59
C ASN A 138 -18.77 2.85 24.92
N VAL A 139 -18.29 4.08 24.96
CA VAL A 139 -18.32 4.97 26.13
C VAL A 139 -19.53 5.90 25.98
N ILE A 140 -20.57 5.64 26.77
CA ILE A 140 -21.82 6.40 26.76
C ILE A 140 -21.81 7.34 27.96
N ARG A 141 -21.79 8.64 27.69
CA ARG A 141 -21.92 9.69 28.72
C ARG A 141 -23.34 10.19 28.77
N ASN A 142 -23.93 10.19 29.97
CA ASN A 142 -25.20 10.84 30.20
C ASN A 142 -25.00 12.36 30.23
N PRO A 143 -25.66 13.15 29.35
CA PRO A 143 -25.43 14.60 29.27
C PRO A 143 -25.91 15.35 30.51
N GLN A 144 -26.85 14.77 31.27
CA GLN A 144 -27.43 15.40 32.46
C GLN A 144 -26.66 15.06 33.74
N THR A 145 -26.24 13.81 33.93
CA THR A 145 -25.58 13.36 35.17
C THR A 145 -24.06 13.29 35.06
N GLY A 146 -23.51 13.31 33.85
CA GLY A 146 -22.08 13.10 33.60
C GLY A 146 -21.60 11.66 33.85
N GLU A 147 -22.49 10.74 34.23
CA GLU A 147 -22.15 9.35 34.48
C GLU A 147 -21.69 8.67 33.18
N ILE A 148 -20.61 7.88 33.28
CA ILE A 148 -19.97 7.19 32.16
C ILE A 148 -20.32 5.71 32.25
N THR A 149 -21.12 5.23 31.31
CA THR A 149 -21.44 3.80 31.19
C THR A 149 -20.63 3.17 30.05
N ILE A 150 -20.04 2.02 30.32
CA ILE A 150 -19.19 1.29 29.35
C ILE A 150 -19.98 0.09 28.85
N GLN A 151 -20.30 0.07 27.56
CA GLN A 151 -20.98 -1.06 26.93
C GLN A 151 -20.02 -1.77 25.99
N LYS A 152 -20.02 -3.11 25.95
CA LYS A 152 -19.18 -3.83 24.97
C LYS A 152 -19.72 -3.58 23.57
N ARG A 153 -18.85 -3.22 22.63
CA ARG A 153 -19.24 -3.01 21.23
C ARG A 153 -19.63 -4.38 20.63
N PRO A 154 -20.76 -4.50 19.93
CA PRO A 154 -21.05 -5.69 19.15
C PRO A 154 -19.92 -5.91 18.14
N LYS A 155 -19.54 -7.16 17.92
CA LYS A 155 -18.44 -7.47 17.01
C LYS A 155 -18.85 -7.09 15.59
N ASN A 156 -18.06 -6.25 14.93
CA ASN A 156 -18.28 -5.96 13.53
C ASN A 156 -17.95 -7.21 12.70
N GLU A 157 -18.83 -7.59 11.78
CA GLU A 157 -18.63 -8.76 10.90
C GLU A 157 -17.31 -8.65 10.11
N ILE A 158 -16.93 -7.43 9.73
CA ILE A 158 -15.68 -7.13 9.02
C ILE A 158 -14.45 -7.46 9.88
N ASP A 159 -14.44 -7.07 11.15
CA ASP A 159 -13.33 -7.36 12.08
C ASP A 159 -13.21 -8.85 12.35
N GLU A 160 -14.33 -9.58 12.42
CA GLU A 160 -14.32 -11.04 12.51
C GLU A 160 -13.72 -11.68 11.26
N LEU A 161 -14.08 -11.21 10.07
CA LEU A 161 -13.51 -11.69 8.79
C LEU A 161 -12.01 -11.40 8.69
N LEU A 162 -11.57 -10.21 9.12
CA LEU A 162 -10.16 -9.81 9.11
C LEU A 162 -9.34 -10.68 10.09
N LYS A 163 -9.88 -10.92 11.29
CA LYS A 163 -9.30 -11.82 12.29
C LYS A 163 -9.27 -13.28 11.83
N GLN A 164 -10.32 -13.75 11.14
CA GLN A 164 -10.34 -15.08 10.51
C GLN A 164 -9.25 -15.20 9.44
N LYS A 165 -9.15 -14.24 8.53
CA LYS A 165 -8.11 -14.21 7.49
C LYS A 165 -6.70 -14.15 8.07
N GLN A 166 -6.48 -13.37 9.12
CA GLN A 166 -5.18 -13.31 9.80
C GLN A 166 -4.84 -14.65 10.47
N LYS A 167 -5.82 -15.30 11.11
CA LYS A 167 -5.67 -16.66 11.66
C LYS A 167 -5.36 -17.68 10.57
N GLU A 168 -6.09 -17.66 9.45
CA GLU A 168 -5.81 -18.53 8.30
C GLU A 168 -4.41 -18.31 7.74
N ARG A 169 -3.95 -17.04 7.62
CA ARG A 169 -2.59 -16.71 7.20
C ARG A 169 -1.54 -17.22 8.19
N SER A 170 -1.81 -17.15 9.50
CA SER A 170 -0.90 -17.66 10.53
C SER A 170 -0.84 -19.19 10.53
N LEU A 171 -1.97 -19.88 10.33
CA LEU A 171 -2.05 -21.35 10.24
C LEU A 171 -1.42 -21.88 8.95
N ALA A 172 -1.60 -21.16 7.84
CA ALA A 172 -0.93 -21.46 6.58
C ALA A 172 0.60 -21.31 6.69
N LYS A 173 1.08 -20.34 7.47
CA LYS A 173 2.52 -20.15 7.77
C LYS A 173 3.06 -21.16 8.77
N SER A 174 2.26 -21.63 9.72
CA SER A 174 2.69 -22.59 10.76
C SER A 174 2.56 -24.05 10.34
N GLY A 175 2.09 -24.35 9.11
CA GLY A 175 1.98 -25.71 8.57
C GLY A 175 0.93 -26.60 9.26
N CYS A 176 0.29 -26.10 10.33
CA CYS A 176 -0.67 -26.86 11.11
C CYS A 176 -2.09 -26.60 10.60
N LYS A 177 -2.51 -27.37 9.58
CA LYS A 177 -3.89 -27.40 9.10
C LYS A 177 -4.80 -28.04 10.16
N LYS A 178 -5.24 -27.28 11.17
CA LYS A 178 -6.39 -27.70 11.99
C LYS A 178 -7.67 -27.49 11.19
N GLN A 179 -8.37 -28.59 10.90
CA GLN A 179 -9.73 -28.58 10.37
C GLN A 179 -10.64 -27.86 11.36
N GLN A 180 -10.95 -26.59 11.13
CA GLN A 180 -11.99 -25.90 11.88
C GLN A 180 -13.34 -26.17 11.21
N LYS A 181 -14.29 -26.65 12.04
CA LYS A 181 -15.69 -26.90 11.68
C LYS A 181 -16.26 -25.63 11.05
N LYS A 182 -16.81 -25.78 9.84
CA LYS A 182 -17.48 -24.72 9.08
C LYS A 182 -18.67 -24.21 9.90
N THR A 183 -18.57 -23.00 10.43
CA THR A 183 -19.74 -22.24 10.88
C THR A 183 -20.52 -21.79 9.65
N ALA A 184 -21.81 -22.12 9.62
CA ALA A 184 -22.65 -22.25 8.44
C ALA A 184 -23.08 -20.93 7.74
N ASN A 185 -22.51 -19.78 8.07
CA ASN A 185 -22.90 -18.50 7.46
C ASN A 185 -21.71 -17.79 6.84
N LEU A 186 -21.05 -18.42 5.85
CA LEU A 186 -20.14 -17.70 4.97
C LEU A 186 -20.94 -17.20 3.77
N MET A 187 -21.02 -15.88 3.66
CA MET A 187 -21.25 -15.18 2.38
C MET A 187 -20.45 -15.86 1.26
N ASP A 188 -21.01 -15.89 0.04
CA ASP A 188 -20.40 -16.56 -1.10
C ASP A 188 -18.92 -16.13 -1.26
N ALA A 189 -18.02 -17.07 -1.55
CA ALA A 189 -16.57 -16.83 -1.52
C ALA A 189 -16.12 -15.74 -2.53
N LYS A 190 -16.99 -15.39 -3.47
CA LYS A 190 -16.82 -14.30 -4.43
C LYS A 190 -17.18 -12.94 -3.83
N THR A 191 -18.28 -12.84 -3.08
CA THR A 191 -18.75 -11.58 -2.48
C THR A 191 -17.83 -11.13 -1.34
N SER A 192 -17.33 -12.07 -0.54
CA SER A 192 -16.31 -11.78 0.49
C SER A 192 -15.00 -11.29 -0.13
N LYS A 193 -14.53 -11.90 -1.21
CA LYS A 193 -13.33 -11.43 -1.94
C LYS A 193 -13.51 -10.05 -2.54
N GLU A 194 -14.71 -9.73 -3.04
CA GLU A 194 -15.02 -8.44 -3.64
C GLU A 194 -15.11 -7.33 -2.59
N LEU A 195 -15.75 -7.59 -1.44
CA LEU A 195 -15.78 -6.68 -0.29
C LEU A 195 -14.37 -6.42 0.26
N ILE A 196 -13.56 -7.47 0.39
CA ILE A 196 -12.16 -7.33 0.82
C ILE A 196 -11.37 -6.50 -0.20
N LYS A 197 -11.54 -6.76 -1.49
CA LYS A 197 -10.83 -6.02 -2.54
C LYS A 197 -11.24 -4.56 -2.57
N ARG A 198 -12.51 -4.26 -2.29
CA ARG A 198 -13.01 -2.88 -2.15
C ARG A 198 -12.41 -2.19 -0.94
N ALA A 199 -12.36 -2.85 0.21
CA ALA A 199 -11.77 -2.29 1.44
C ALA A 199 -10.25 -2.03 1.32
N TYR A 200 -9.50 -2.90 0.64
CA TYR A 200 -8.08 -2.62 0.35
C TYR A 200 -7.90 -1.45 -0.62
N LYS A 201 -8.82 -1.30 -1.58
CA LYS A 201 -8.76 -0.19 -2.53
C LYS A 201 -9.11 1.15 -1.87
N GLU A 202 -10.07 1.14 -0.96
CA GLU A 202 -10.48 2.30 -0.15
C GLU A 202 -9.36 2.70 0.83
N ALA A 203 -8.73 1.75 1.52
CA ALA A 203 -7.61 2.04 2.42
C ALA A 203 -6.34 2.54 1.70
N ASP A 204 -6.03 2.01 0.50
CA ASP A 204 -4.93 2.53 -0.32
C ASP A 204 -5.26 3.94 -0.85
N GLU A 205 -6.52 4.20 -1.25
CA GLU A 205 -6.97 5.53 -1.69
C GLU A 205 -6.97 6.56 -0.54
N ASP A 206 -7.32 6.16 0.69
CA ASP A 206 -7.25 7.02 1.89
C ASP A 206 -5.78 7.35 2.28
N GLU A 207 -4.84 6.39 2.17
CA GLU A 207 -3.40 6.66 2.39
C GLU A 207 -2.83 7.62 1.32
N ASP A 208 -3.23 7.45 0.06
CA ASP A 208 -2.82 8.35 -1.03
C ASP A 208 -3.49 9.74 -0.91
N GLU A 209 -4.73 9.84 -0.42
CA GLU A 209 -5.42 11.13 -0.16
C GLU A 209 -4.84 11.87 1.05
N ASP A 210 -4.38 11.17 2.11
CA ASP A 210 -3.69 11.81 3.24
C ASP A 210 -2.31 12.37 2.83
N ASP A 211 -1.61 11.70 1.90
CA ASP A 211 -0.36 12.18 1.32
C ASP A 211 -0.56 13.29 0.26
N GLU A 212 -1.69 13.33 -0.46
CA GLU A 212 -2.03 14.39 -1.42
C GLU A 212 -2.71 15.63 -0.78
N THR A 213 -3.46 15.47 0.31
CA THR A 213 -4.07 16.58 1.08
C THR A 213 -3.10 17.22 2.07
N ALA A 214 -1.96 16.57 2.35
CA ALA A 214 -0.72 17.24 2.74
C ALA A 214 -0.18 18.05 1.55
N SER A 215 -0.97 19.05 1.11
CA SER A 215 -0.58 20.18 0.28
C SER A 215 0.91 20.49 0.53
N PRO A 216 1.77 20.45 -0.50
CA PRO A 216 3.21 20.50 -0.33
C PRO A 216 3.54 21.71 0.51
N ALA A 217 3.96 21.48 1.76
CA ALA A 217 4.05 22.47 2.83
C ALA A 217 4.35 23.85 2.27
N GLU A 218 3.29 24.64 2.08
CA GLU A 218 3.38 25.95 1.47
C GLU A 218 4.35 26.74 2.35
N TYR A 219 5.48 27.16 1.78
CA TYR A 219 6.55 27.83 2.52
C TYR A 219 5.98 29.08 3.22
N LYS A 220 5.55 28.92 4.47
CA LYS A 220 5.19 30.02 5.34
C LYS A 220 6.48 30.76 5.65
N ARG A 221 6.61 31.96 5.10
CA ARG A 221 7.72 32.86 5.44
C ARG A 221 7.42 33.41 6.82
N ASP A 222 8.23 33.04 7.80
CA ASP A 222 8.23 33.73 9.09
C ASP A 222 8.80 35.15 8.90
N VAL A 223 8.01 36.15 9.27
CA VAL A 223 8.40 37.56 9.25
C VAL A 223 8.68 37.97 10.69
N PHE A 224 9.96 38.07 11.04
CA PHE A 224 10.42 38.49 12.37
C PHE A 224 10.62 40.01 12.41
N LYS A 225 10.27 40.64 13.53
CA LYS A 225 10.49 42.09 13.72
C LYS A 225 11.90 42.35 14.22
N PHE A 226 12.45 43.51 13.85
CA PHE A 226 13.79 43.92 14.28
C PHE A 226 13.85 44.03 15.82
N GLY A 227 14.72 43.25 16.45
CA GLY A 227 14.84 43.15 17.92
C GLY A 227 14.39 41.81 18.52
N GLU A 228 13.81 40.91 17.73
CA GLU A 228 13.41 39.56 18.18
C GLU A 228 14.62 38.60 18.21
N ILE A 229 14.92 37.99 19.36
CA ILE A 229 16.05 37.06 19.52
C ILE A 229 15.60 35.65 19.13
N VAL A 230 15.94 35.21 17.92
CA VAL A 230 15.64 33.86 17.44
C VAL A 230 16.54 32.84 18.15
N HIS A 231 15.94 31.81 18.75
CA HIS A 231 16.70 30.69 19.31
C HIS A 231 17.42 29.94 18.19
N ALA A 232 18.72 29.71 18.38
CA ALA A 232 19.49 28.87 17.48
C ALA A 232 18.85 27.48 17.39
N PRO A 233 18.80 26.86 16.20
CA PRO A 233 18.26 25.52 16.08
C PRO A 233 19.02 24.56 17.00
N PRO A 234 18.32 23.57 17.59
CA PRO A 234 18.94 22.63 18.51
C PRO A 234 20.11 21.91 17.83
N THR A 235 21.27 21.93 18.48
CA THR A 235 22.45 21.23 17.97
C THR A 235 22.29 19.73 18.19
N LEU A 236 22.28 18.97 17.09
CA LEU A 236 22.21 17.50 17.14
C LEU A 236 23.56 16.95 17.65
N LYS A 237 23.68 16.79 18.97
CA LYS A 237 24.86 16.19 19.62
C LYS A 237 25.04 14.70 19.31
N THR A 238 24.03 14.06 18.73
CA THR A 238 24.01 12.63 18.43
C THR A 238 24.29 12.39 16.95
N LEU A 239 25.33 11.60 16.66
CA LEU A 239 25.63 11.19 15.29
C LEU A 239 24.48 10.32 14.71
N PRO A 240 24.16 10.46 13.42
CA PRO A 240 23.11 9.67 12.80
C PRO A 240 23.44 8.18 12.83
N ARG A 241 22.39 7.34 12.81
CA ARG A 241 22.37 5.89 13.13
C ARG A 241 23.37 5.00 12.35
N LYS A 242 24.13 5.54 11.40
CA LYS A 242 25.14 4.82 10.59
C LYS A 242 26.39 5.65 10.25
N ALA A 243 26.60 6.80 10.88
CA ALA A 243 27.85 7.54 10.70
C ALA A 243 29.00 6.79 11.38
N ASN A 244 30.13 6.72 10.70
CA ASN A 244 31.35 6.13 11.25
C ASN A 244 31.81 7.00 12.43
N LYS A 245 31.90 6.40 13.61
CA LYS A 245 32.45 7.05 14.81
C LYS A 245 33.97 7.09 14.68
N ASN A 246 34.48 7.99 13.86
CA ASN A 246 35.90 8.30 13.87
C ASN A 246 36.14 9.09 15.16
N GLU A 247 36.66 8.42 16.19
CA GLU A 247 37.01 9.09 17.45
C GLU A 247 38.14 10.07 17.17
N THR A 248 37.80 11.37 17.08
CA THR A 248 38.76 12.46 16.82
C THR A 248 39.82 12.59 17.92
N VAL A 249 39.57 12.01 19.10
CA VAL A 249 40.54 12.01 20.20
C VAL A 249 40.89 10.56 20.55
N PRO A 250 42.16 10.13 20.38
CA PRO A 250 42.56 8.76 20.68
C PRO A 250 42.42 8.51 22.19
N ARG A 251 41.46 7.66 22.57
CA ARG A 251 41.32 7.20 23.96
C ARG A 251 42.41 6.18 24.28
N PRO A 252 43.15 6.33 25.39
CA PRO A 252 44.13 5.33 25.81
C PRO A 252 43.40 4.00 26.08
N GLY A 253 43.78 2.94 25.37
CA GLY A 253 43.18 1.60 25.48
C GLY A 253 42.27 1.17 24.32
N SER A 254 42.07 1.99 23.29
CA SER A 254 41.32 1.56 22.10
C SER A 254 42.14 0.56 21.27
N LYS A 255 41.49 -0.51 20.80
CA LYS A 255 42.13 -1.61 20.05
C LYS A 255 42.76 -1.17 18.72
N SER A 256 42.37 0.00 18.19
CA SER A 256 42.94 0.55 16.95
C SER A 256 44.33 1.14 17.14
N ASN A 257 44.67 1.59 18.35
CA ASN A 257 45.94 2.27 18.65
C ASN A 257 46.92 1.38 19.44
N LEU A 258 46.66 0.06 19.50
CA LEU A 258 47.58 -0.89 20.11
C LEU A 258 48.78 -1.13 19.18
N LEU A 259 49.99 -0.94 19.71
CA LEU A 259 51.25 -1.20 19.00
C LEU A 259 51.29 -2.60 18.37
N LEU A 260 50.78 -3.60 19.08
CA LEU A 260 50.74 -4.98 18.59
C LEU A 260 49.90 -5.10 17.32
N LYS A 261 48.85 -4.29 17.17
CA LYS A 261 48.00 -4.29 15.98
C LYS A 261 48.74 -3.72 14.76
N SER A 262 49.55 -2.67 14.92
CA SER A 262 50.36 -2.14 13.81
C SER A 262 51.48 -3.10 13.39
N LEU A 263 51.97 -3.94 14.30
CA LEU A 263 52.95 -4.99 13.99
C LEU A 263 52.32 -6.21 13.30
N MET A 264 51.05 -6.52 13.62
CA MET A 264 50.33 -7.63 13.00
C MET A 264 49.65 -7.28 11.67
N GLU A 265 49.18 -6.04 11.51
CA GLU A 265 48.68 -5.51 10.24
C GLU A 265 49.86 -5.17 9.32
N LYS A 266 50.42 -6.20 8.68
CA LYS A 266 51.42 -6.07 7.62
C LYS A 266 50.91 -5.07 6.56
N PRO A 267 51.71 -4.07 6.14
CA PRO A 267 51.24 -3.02 5.23
C PRO A 267 50.99 -3.57 3.82
N ALA A 268 49.80 -4.12 3.61
CA ALA A 268 49.24 -4.20 2.28
C ALA A 268 48.62 -2.83 1.98
N SER A 269 49.29 -2.05 1.13
CA SER A 269 48.95 -0.69 0.67
C SER A 269 49.39 0.50 1.54
N SER A 270 50.70 0.65 1.73
CA SER A 270 51.32 1.97 1.92
C SER A 270 52.16 2.31 0.70
N ALA A 271 51.48 2.72 -0.37
CA ALA A 271 52.08 3.50 -1.44
C ALA A 271 51.42 4.88 -1.44
N VAL A 272 52.29 5.89 -1.35
CA VAL A 272 52.10 7.30 -1.71
C VAL A 272 51.48 8.21 -0.65
N ALA A 273 52.39 8.94 0.02
CA ALA A 273 52.15 10.29 0.48
C ALA A 273 52.12 11.28 -0.70
N SER A 274 51.32 12.34 -0.56
CA SER A 274 51.43 13.65 -1.21
C SER A 274 50.57 13.93 -2.46
N GLN A 275 49.63 14.86 -2.25
CA GLN A 275 49.18 15.94 -3.15
C GLN A 275 47.96 15.74 -4.09
N SER A 276 47.10 16.78 -3.98
CA SER A 276 46.18 17.37 -4.96
C SER A 276 44.91 16.62 -5.41
N ALA A 277 43.78 17.27 -5.10
CA ALA A 277 42.62 17.48 -5.96
C ALA A 277 42.19 16.36 -6.91
N ALA A 278 41.13 15.64 -6.54
CA ALA A 278 39.94 15.46 -7.37
C ALA A 278 38.96 14.53 -6.67
N SER A 279 37.71 14.96 -6.67
CA SER A 279 36.51 14.17 -6.39
C SER A 279 36.55 12.78 -7.04
N SER A 280 36.57 11.72 -6.24
CA SER A 280 35.93 10.46 -6.62
C SER A 280 35.56 9.66 -5.37
N LEU A 281 34.28 9.72 -5.02
CA LEU A 281 33.65 8.78 -4.11
C LEU A 281 33.71 7.38 -4.76
N PRO A 282 34.17 6.33 -4.06
CA PRO A 282 33.97 4.97 -4.53
C PRO A 282 32.49 4.59 -4.34
N ALA A 283 31.69 4.87 -5.37
CA ALA A 283 30.35 4.36 -5.50
C ALA A 283 30.39 2.82 -5.52
N LYS A 284 30.03 2.21 -4.38
CA LYS A 284 29.64 0.80 -4.31
C LYS A 284 28.34 0.62 -5.11
N THR A 285 28.48 0.57 -6.42
CA THR A 285 27.44 0.11 -7.34
C THR A 285 27.30 -1.40 -7.15
N LYS A 286 26.34 -1.82 -6.31
CA LYS A 286 25.78 -3.17 -6.40
C LYS A 286 24.96 -3.25 -7.69
N LYS A 287 25.64 -3.39 -8.83
CA LYS A 287 25.03 -3.95 -10.02
C LYS A 287 24.80 -5.44 -9.73
N LEU A 288 23.54 -5.78 -9.46
CA LEU A 288 23.03 -7.15 -9.52
C LEU A 288 23.16 -7.63 -10.97
N GLN A 289 24.36 -8.06 -11.36
CA GLN A 289 24.51 -8.93 -12.50
C GLN A 289 23.87 -10.26 -12.11
N HIS A 290 22.80 -10.63 -12.81
CA HIS A 290 22.15 -11.93 -12.68
C HIS A 290 23.10 -13.01 -13.23
N THR A 291 24.13 -13.35 -12.48
CA THR A 291 25.02 -14.47 -12.80
C THR A 291 24.20 -15.75 -12.70
N THR A 292 24.14 -16.53 -13.77
CA THR A 292 23.65 -17.90 -13.71
C THR A 292 24.45 -18.65 -12.62
N PRO A 293 23.80 -19.36 -11.68
CA PRO A 293 24.51 -20.00 -10.59
C PRO A 293 25.49 -21.02 -11.16
N THR A 294 26.79 -20.84 -10.87
CA THR A 294 27.83 -21.79 -11.25
C THR A 294 27.55 -23.16 -10.63
N LYS A 295 27.84 -24.25 -11.35
CA LYS A 295 27.54 -25.64 -10.93
C LYS A 295 28.05 -26.02 -9.54
N GLN A 296 29.06 -25.32 -9.01
CA GLN A 296 29.55 -25.50 -7.64
C GLN A 296 28.58 -24.98 -6.56
N GLN A 297 27.78 -23.94 -6.82
CA GLN A 297 26.80 -23.40 -5.87
C GLN A 297 25.55 -24.27 -5.73
N LEU A 298 25.33 -25.21 -6.66
CA LEU A 298 24.20 -26.15 -6.65
C LEU A 298 24.49 -27.44 -5.86
N LYS A 299 25.71 -27.63 -5.35
CA LYS A 299 26.08 -28.76 -4.48
C LYS A 299 25.96 -28.36 -3.01
N GLY A 300 25.03 -28.96 -2.27
CA GLY A 300 24.82 -28.70 -0.84
C GLY A 300 23.40 -28.99 -0.37
N LYS A 301 23.12 -28.72 0.92
CA LYS A 301 21.74 -28.83 1.42
C LYS A 301 20.92 -27.65 0.88
N ARG A 302 19.68 -27.91 0.44
CA ARG A 302 18.78 -26.91 -0.18
C ARG A 302 18.50 -25.67 0.68
N LYS A 303 18.64 -25.81 2.00
CA LYS A 303 18.47 -24.72 2.97
C LYS A 303 19.61 -23.70 2.96
N ASP A 304 20.76 -24.05 2.39
CA ASP A 304 21.94 -23.19 2.33
C ASP A 304 21.99 -22.35 1.03
N LEU A 305 21.12 -22.66 0.07
CA LEU A 305 20.96 -21.92 -1.19
C LEU A 305 20.12 -20.62 -1.01
N PRO A 306 20.42 -19.55 -1.76
CA PRO A 306 19.59 -18.34 -1.83
C PRO A 306 18.13 -18.64 -2.16
N ALA A 307 17.21 -17.85 -1.58
CA ALA A 307 15.77 -18.07 -1.69
C ALA A 307 15.27 -18.14 -3.16
N ALA A 308 15.81 -17.28 -4.03
CA ALA A 308 15.48 -17.28 -5.45
C ALA A 308 15.85 -18.62 -6.13
N THR A 309 17.07 -19.13 -5.89
CA THR A 309 17.53 -20.41 -6.44
C THR A 309 16.77 -21.61 -5.85
N ARG A 310 16.36 -21.55 -4.58
CA ARG A 310 15.56 -22.59 -3.93
C ARG A 310 14.18 -22.72 -4.58
N ASN A 311 13.50 -21.60 -4.80
CA ASN A 311 12.18 -21.57 -5.44
C ASN A 311 12.24 -22.09 -6.88
N MET A 312 13.29 -21.76 -7.63
CA MET A 312 13.51 -22.27 -8.99
C MET A 312 13.63 -23.80 -9.01
N LEU A 313 14.50 -24.38 -8.16
CA LEU A 313 14.71 -25.83 -8.06
C LEU A 313 13.47 -26.58 -7.55
N GLU A 314 12.68 -25.98 -6.65
CA GLU A 314 11.41 -26.55 -6.19
C GLU A 314 10.34 -26.54 -7.29
N GLY A 315 10.32 -25.50 -8.12
CA GLY A 315 9.47 -25.43 -9.31
C GLY A 315 9.80 -26.53 -10.32
N GLU A 316 11.09 -26.72 -10.63
CA GLU A 316 11.55 -27.79 -11.53
C GLU A 316 11.22 -29.18 -10.99
N ARG A 317 11.47 -29.43 -9.69
CA ARG A 317 11.10 -30.70 -9.04
C ARG A 317 9.60 -30.96 -9.15
N SER A 318 8.77 -29.95 -8.91
CA SER A 318 7.31 -30.10 -8.98
C SER A 318 6.86 -30.46 -10.38
N LYS A 319 7.40 -29.79 -11.41
CA LYS A 319 7.14 -30.10 -12.83
C LYS A 319 7.52 -31.55 -13.18
N MET A 320 8.69 -32.02 -12.73
CA MET A 320 9.13 -33.40 -12.98
C MET A 320 8.24 -34.44 -12.29
N ILE A 321 7.78 -34.15 -11.07
CA ILE A 321 6.84 -35.02 -10.36
C ILE A 321 5.50 -35.09 -11.10
N ASP A 322 5.00 -33.96 -11.59
CA ASP A 322 3.73 -33.92 -12.34
C ASP A 322 3.83 -34.68 -13.66
N LEU A 323 4.94 -34.52 -14.38
CA LEU A 323 5.21 -35.27 -15.61
C LEU A 323 5.31 -36.78 -15.35
N TYR A 324 6.02 -37.18 -14.29
CA TYR A 324 6.07 -38.58 -13.87
C TYR A 324 4.67 -39.13 -13.48
N ARG A 325 3.86 -38.33 -12.79
CA ARG A 325 2.47 -38.70 -12.46
C ARG A 325 1.60 -38.85 -13.71
N GLN A 326 1.79 -38.02 -14.73
CA GLN A 326 1.11 -38.13 -16.01
C GLN A 326 1.53 -39.43 -16.73
N LEU A 327 2.83 -39.67 -16.88
CA LEU A 327 3.34 -40.91 -17.48
C LEU A 327 2.85 -42.16 -16.75
N LYS A 328 2.82 -42.14 -15.42
CA LYS A 328 2.30 -43.26 -14.62
C LYS A 328 0.80 -43.48 -14.82
N LYS A 329 0.02 -42.41 -14.97
CA LYS A 329 -1.41 -42.51 -15.31
C LYS A 329 -1.61 -43.10 -16.70
N GLU A 330 -0.84 -42.66 -17.69
CA GLU A 330 -0.90 -43.20 -19.05
C GLU A 330 -0.53 -44.69 -19.07
N HIS A 331 0.53 -45.08 -18.36
CA HIS A 331 0.93 -46.48 -18.25
C HIS A 331 -0.16 -47.35 -17.61
N ASN A 332 -0.79 -46.87 -16.52
CA ASN A 332 -1.90 -47.57 -15.88
C ASN A 332 -3.14 -47.67 -16.79
N ASN A 333 -3.48 -46.61 -17.52
CA ASN A 333 -4.59 -46.60 -18.47
C ASN A 333 -4.35 -47.58 -19.63
N ASN A 334 -3.13 -47.63 -20.15
CA ASN A 334 -2.75 -48.58 -21.20
C ASN A 334 -2.85 -50.03 -20.71
N ASN A 335 -2.42 -50.32 -19.49
CA ASN A 335 -2.55 -51.66 -18.90
C ASN A 335 -4.03 -52.05 -18.66
N GLN A 336 -4.91 -51.10 -18.35
CA GLN A 336 -6.35 -51.37 -18.25
C GLN A 336 -6.99 -51.61 -19.62
N ALA A 337 -6.56 -50.86 -20.64
CA ALA A 337 -7.03 -51.04 -22.02
C ALA A 337 -6.65 -52.42 -22.59
N THR A 338 -5.41 -52.87 -22.38
CA THR A 338 -4.96 -54.21 -22.80
C THR A 338 -5.71 -55.33 -22.07
N THR A 339 -5.93 -55.20 -20.76
CA THR A 339 -6.68 -56.20 -19.98
C THR A 339 -8.15 -56.28 -20.42
N THR A 340 -8.75 -55.15 -20.82
CA THR A 340 -10.14 -55.10 -21.32
C THR A 340 -10.27 -55.70 -22.72
N ALA A 341 -9.25 -55.54 -23.57
CA ALA A 341 -9.23 -56.11 -24.92
C ALA A 341 -9.07 -57.64 -24.93
N ILE A 342 -8.42 -58.23 -23.92
CA ILE A 342 -8.26 -59.69 -23.79
C ILE A 342 -9.55 -60.37 -23.24
N ARG A 343 -10.43 -59.60 -22.60
CA ARG A 343 -11.71 -60.09 -22.04
C ARG A 343 -12.91 -59.99 -23.00
N ARG A 344 -12.72 -59.46 -24.20
CA ARG A 344 -13.71 -59.48 -25.28
C ARG A 344 -13.23 -60.46 -26.33
#